data_AF-A0A3P7YHS1-F1
#
_entry.id   AF-A0A3P7YHS1-F1
#
_cell.length_a   1.000
_cell.length_b   1.000
_cell.length_c   1.000
_cell.angle_alpha   90.00
_cell.angle_beta   90.00
_cell.angle_gamma   90.00
#
_symmetry.space_group_name_H-M   'P 1'
#
loop_
_entity.id
_entity.type
_entity.pdbx_description
1 polymer ?
#
loop_
_entity_poly.entity_id
_entity_poly.type
_entity_poly.pdbx_seq_one_letter_code
_entity_poly.pdbx_strand_id
1 'polypeptide(L)'
;MQIRKFFALAPVGSVAHIKGMLKFLADDFSLELDVYYDMFGAGKFLPNNFIMKMIADSVCGGLKVEADLCDNILFLIAGPESHQMNATRTPVYLSHTPADTSSMNIMHWLQMVKRGTVAMYDYGTKENKKKYGQAEPPEYDFTKIQNPIYVYSGDEDWLADPNDVSGYLMPRISHTVVQNTELHDYNHLDFIWGLRAAADIYTPIINIIKQDLS
;
A
#
# COMPACT_ATOMS: atom_id res chain seq x y z
N MET A 1 0.70 28.56 0.19
CA MET A 1 0.72 27.10 0.01
C MET A 1 0.57 26.47 1.39
N GLN A 2 -0.35 25.51 1.61
CA GLN A 2 -0.67 24.98 2.96
C GLN A 2 0.28 23.84 3.41
N ILE A 3 0.92 23.14 2.47
CA ILE A 3 1.91 22.07 2.75
C ILE A 3 3.29 22.58 2.33
N ARG A 4 4.25 22.57 3.26
CA ARG A 4 5.64 23.02 2.99
C ARG A 4 6.51 21.94 2.36
N LYS A 5 6.43 20.72 2.90
CA LYS A 5 7.18 19.54 2.46
C LYS A 5 6.30 18.32 2.64
N PHE A 6 6.38 17.38 1.72
CA PHE A 6 5.71 16.09 1.80
C PHE A 6 6.76 14.99 1.90
N PHE A 7 6.80 14.28 3.04
CA PHE A 7 7.65 13.11 3.23
C PHE A 7 6.83 11.85 2.96
N ALA A 8 7.14 11.17 1.86
CA ALA A 8 6.39 10.01 1.41
C ALA A 8 7.20 8.74 1.72
N LEU A 9 6.73 7.98 2.70
CA LEU A 9 7.35 6.73 3.16
C LEU A 9 6.58 5.56 2.55
N ALA A 10 7.26 4.66 1.85
CA ALA A 10 6.63 3.61 1.04
C ALA A 10 5.51 4.15 0.12
N PRO A 11 5.81 5.11 -0.77
CA PRO A 11 4.76 5.79 -1.54
C PRO A 11 4.13 4.87 -2.58
N VAL A 12 2.80 4.72 -2.49
CA VAL A 12 2.02 3.97 -3.49
C VAL A 12 1.52 4.92 -4.58
N GLY A 13 2.08 4.80 -5.79
CA GLY A 13 1.67 5.57 -6.96
C GLY A 13 1.00 4.75 -8.07
N SER A 14 1.25 3.45 -8.13
CA SER A 14 0.45 2.43 -8.82
C SER A 14 0.58 1.14 -8.04
N VAL A 15 -0.23 0.15 -8.40
CA VAL A 15 -0.18 -1.19 -7.80
C VAL A 15 -0.26 -2.28 -8.85
N ALA A 16 0.36 -2.06 -10.01
CA ALA A 16 0.31 -3.01 -11.12
C ALA A 16 1.25 -4.19 -10.88
N HIS A 17 2.35 -3.96 -10.15
CA HIS A 17 3.45 -4.90 -9.95
C HIS A 17 3.55 -5.38 -8.50
N ILE A 18 2.56 -5.06 -7.66
CA ILE A 18 2.51 -5.52 -6.28
C ILE A 18 2.52 -7.05 -6.20
N LYS A 19 2.91 -7.55 -5.03
CA LYS A 19 2.92 -8.97 -4.68
C LYS A 19 1.97 -9.23 -3.52
N GLY A 20 1.88 -10.50 -3.10
CA GLY A 20 1.10 -10.90 -1.95
C GLY A 20 -0.41 -10.95 -2.20
N MET A 21 -1.19 -10.85 -1.12
CA MET A 21 -2.62 -11.16 -1.10
C MET A 21 -3.45 -10.31 -2.07
N LEU A 22 -3.19 -9.01 -2.20
CA LEU A 22 -3.97 -8.16 -3.11
C LEU A 22 -3.72 -8.51 -4.58
N LYS A 23 -2.49 -8.92 -4.93
CA LYS A 23 -2.17 -9.40 -6.28
C LYS A 23 -2.88 -10.71 -6.57
N PHE A 24 -2.79 -11.67 -5.65
CA PHE A 24 -3.47 -12.96 -5.74
C PHE A 24 -4.99 -12.80 -5.91
N LEU A 25 -5.61 -11.96 -5.08
CA LEU A 25 -7.03 -11.64 -5.19
C LEU A 25 -7.41 -11.03 -6.56
N ALA A 26 -6.59 -10.12 -7.07
CA ALA A 26 -6.85 -9.50 -8.37
C ALA A 26 -6.67 -10.48 -9.54
N ASP A 27 -5.71 -11.39 -9.48
CA ASP A 27 -5.46 -12.33 -10.57
C ASP A 27 -6.48 -13.47 -10.59
N ASP A 28 -6.78 -14.04 -9.42
CA ASP A 28 -7.51 -15.31 -9.32
C ASP A 28 -9.02 -15.15 -9.10
N PHE A 29 -9.49 -13.95 -8.73
CA PHE A 29 -10.92 -13.70 -8.48
C PHE A 29 -11.52 -12.66 -9.43
N SER A 30 -12.81 -12.84 -9.74
CA SER A 30 -13.61 -11.82 -10.42
C SER A 30 -13.90 -10.66 -9.46
N LEU A 31 -14.00 -9.44 -10.00
CA LEU A 31 -14.43 -8.26 -9.21
C LEU A 31 -15.95 -8.10 -9.21
N GLU A 32 -16.68 -9.20 -9.36
CA GLU A 32 -18.12 -9.18 -9.27
C GLU A 32 -18.55 -8.85 -7.84
N LEU A 33 -19.48 -7.92 -7.71
CA LEU A 33 -19.88 -7.37 -6.40
C LEU A 33 -20.39 -8.45 -5.44
N ASP A 34 -21.11 -9.46 -5.95
CA ASP A 34 -21.68 -10.52 -5.11
C ASP A 34 -20.59 -11.41 -4.51
N VAL A 35 -19.65 -11.90 -5.33
CA VAL A 35 -18.48 -12.67 -4.87
C VAL A 35 -17.66 -11.85 -3.87
N TYR A 36 -17.49 -10.57 -4.15
CA TYR A 36 -16.73 -9.67 -3.30
C TYR A 36 -17.39 -9.45 -1.93
N TYR A 37 -18.71 -9.24 -1.88
CA TYR A 37 -19.43 -9.08 -0.61
C TYR A 37 -19.47 -10.38 0.19
N ASP A 38 -19.55 -11.53 -0.47
CA ASP A 38 -19.43 -12.82 0.20
C ASP A 38 -18.04 -13.02 0.82
N MET A 39 -16.99 -12.53 0.15
CA MET A 39 -15.60 -12.63 0.62
C MET A 39 -15.26 -11.64 1.74
N PHE A 40 -15.74 -10.40 1.67
CA PHE A 40 -15.25 -9.32 2.54
C PHE A 40 -16.31 -8.67 3.41
N GLY A 41 -17.58 -9.02 3.22
CA GLY A 41 -18.73 -8.43 3.89
C GLY A 41 -19.19 -7.13 3.22
N ALA A 42 -20.46 -6.78 3.43
CA ALA A 42 -21.04 -5.52 3.01
C ALA A 42 -20.76 -4.43 4.07
N GLY A 43 -19.84 -3.51 3.76
CA GLY A 43 -19.51 -2.36 4.62
C GLY A 43 -18.10 -2.44 5.19
N LYS A 44 -17.95 -2.92 6.42
CA LYS A 44 -16.64 -3.14 7.06
C LYS A 44 -15.98 -4.38 6.45
N PHE A 45 -14.69 -4.26 6.12
CA PHE A 45 -13.87 -5.37 5.65
C PHE A 45 -13.64 -6.37 6.78
N LEU A 46 -14.05 -7.62 6.55
CA LEU A 46 -13.95 -8.70 7.53
C LEU A 46 -12.97 -9.79 7.03
N PRO A 47 -11.67 -9.70 7.36
CA PRO A 47 -10.68 -10.66 6.88
C PRO A 47 -10.76 -12.03 7.57
N ASN A 48 -11.54 -12.17 8.63
CA ASN A 48 -11.59 -13.40 9.42
C ASN A 48 -12.61 -14.41 8.87
N ASN A 49 -12.34 -14.94 7.69
CA ASN A 49 -13.19 -15.95 7.05
C ASN A 49 -12.37 -17.07 6.39
N PHE A 50 -13.05 -18.13 5.95
CA PHE A 50 -12.40 -19.32 5.37
C PHE A 50 -11.61 -19.01 4.10
N ILE A 51 -12.11 -18.09 3.26
CA ILE A 51 -11.47 -17.72 2.00
C ILE A 51 -10.14 -17.01 2.27
N MET A 52 -10.14 -16.09 3.23
CA MET A 52 -8.92 -15.37 3.64
C MET A 52 -7.86 -16.27 4.26
N LYS A 53 -8.26 -17.33 4.98
CA LYS A 53 -7.31 -18.34 5.47
C LYS A 53 -6.65 -19.11 4.33
N MET A 54 -7.43 -19.53 3.33
CA MET A 54 -6.86 -20.17 2.13
C MET A 54 -5.90 -19.25 1.36
N ILE A 55 -6.21 -17.95 1.29
CA ILE A 55 -5.31 -16.98 0.67
C ILE A 55 -4.03 -16.82 1.49
N ALA A 56 -4.14 -16.73 2.83
CA ALA A 56 -2.98 -16.68 3.71
C ALA A 56 -2.08 -17.92 3.51
N ASP A 57 -2.68 -19.11 3.50
CA ASP A 57 -1.97 -20.37 3.21
C ASP A 57 -1.33 -20.38 1.82
N SER A 58 -1.95 -19.76 0.80
CA SER A 58 -1.41 -19.72 -0.57
C SER A 58 -0.26 -18.72 -0.71
N VAL A 59 -0.34 -17.59 -0.03
CA VAL A 59 0.66 -16.51 -0.09
C VAL A 59 1.86 -16.82 0.81
N CYS A 60 1.61 -17.36 2.01
CA CYS A 60 2.66 -17.72 2.97
C CYS A 60 3.09 -19.18 2.92
N GLY A 61 2.34 -20.08 2.28
CA GLY A 61 2.58 -21.53 2.29
C GLY A 61 3.89 -21.88 1.60
N GLY A 62 5.00 -21.75 2.32
CA GLY A 62 6.35 -21.86 1.80
C GLY A 62 7.31 -20.81 2.36
N LEU A 63 6.81 -19.72 2.93
CA LEU A 63 7.58 -18.71 3.65
C LEU A 63 7.84 -19.18 5.09
N LYS A 64 9.02 -18.86 5.63
CA LYS A 64 9.38 -19.11 7.04
C LYS A 64 8.80 -18.01 7.95
N VAL A 65 7.49 -17.86 7.95
CA VAL A 65 6.77 -16.86 8.75
C VAL A 65 5.98 -17.59 9.85
N GLU A 66 5.93 -17.02 11.05
CA GLU A 66 5.11 -17.57 12.13
C GLU A 66 3.63 -17.56 11.72
N ALA A 67 2.88 -18.61 12.05
CA ALA A 67 1.49 -18.76 11.61
C ALA A 67 0.60 -17.56 12.00
N ASP A 68 0.75 -17.05 13.22
CA ASP A 68 -0.01 -15.89 13.71
C ASP A 68 0.31 -14.59 12.94
N LEU A 69 1.53 -14.47 12.39
CA LEU A 69 1.92 -13.35 11.54
C LEU A 69 1.34 -13.51 10.13
N CYS A 70 1.38 -14.74 9.58
CA CYS A 70 0.81 -15.02 8.27
C CYS A 70 -0.71 -14.81 8.23
N ASP A 71 -1.42 -15.15 9.30
CA ASP A 71 -2.86 -14.90 9.41
C ASP A 71 -3.19 -13.40 9.48
N ASN A 72 -2.20 -12.53 9.70
CA ASN A 72 -2.39 -11.09 9.72
C ASN A 72 -2.22 -10.47 8.32
N ILE A 73 -3.28 -9.81 7.86
CA ILE A 73 -3.36 -9.17 6.54
C ILE A 73 -2.22 -8.22 6.21
N LEU A 74 -1.65 -7.51 7.18
CA LEU A 74 -0.56 -6.58 6.92
C LEU A 74 0.71 -7.31 6.46
N PHE A 75 1.00 -8.48 7.02
CA PHE A 75 2.14 -9.28 6.60
C PHE A 75 1.90 -9.95 5.24
N LEU A 76 0.64 -10.19 4.87
CA LEU A 76 0.27 -10.71 3.54
C LEU A 76 0.45 -9.70 2.41
N ILE A 77 0.58 -8.40 2.71
CA ILE A 77 0.74 -7.34 1.71
C ILE A 77 2.10 -6.62 1.82
N ALA A 78 2.79 -6.71 2.95
CA ALA A 78 3.96 -5.86 3.22
C ALA A 78 5.25 -6.28 2.51
N GLY A 79 5.50 -7.58 2.40
CA GLY A 79 6.80 -8.06 1.94
C GLY A 79 7.34 -9.22 2.78
N PRO A 80 8.51 -9.75 2.39
CA PRO A 80 9.17 -10.81 3.13
C PRO A 80 9.67 -10.28 4.47
N GLU A 81 9.94 -11.19 5.40
CA GLU A 81 10.57 -10.80 6.67
C GLU A 81 11.97 -10.23 6.43
N SER A 82 12.22 -9.07 7.02
CA SER A 82 13.43 -8.24 6.84
C SER A 82 14.36 -8.25 8.06
N HIS A 83 13.99 -8.96 9.14
CA HIS A 83 14.69 -8.95 10.44
C HIS A 83 14.73 -7.58 11.11
N GLN A 84 13.88 -6.65 10.69
CA GLN A 84 13.79 -5.31 11.25
C GLN A 84 12.64 -5.15 12.23
N MET A 85 11.73 -6.11 12.36
CA MET A 85 10.65 -6.02 13.34
C MET A 85 11.10 -6.50 14.72
N ASN A 86 10.76 -5.74 15.78
CA ASN A 86 10.94 -6.22 17.14
C ASN A 86 9.91 -7.31 17.48
N ALA A 87 10.32 -8.59 17.39
CA ALA A 87 9.47 -9.75 17.65
C ALA A 87 8.81 -9.75 19.05
N THR A 88 9.47 -9.19 20.08
CA THR A 88 8.86 -9.12 21.42
C THR A 88 7.67 -8.17 21.50
N ARG A 89 7.50 -7.30 20.49
CA ARG A 89 6.37 -6.38 20.35
C ARG A 89 5.28 -6.86 19.41
N THR A 90 5.44 -8.03 18.78
CA THR A 90 4.42 -8.65 17.92
C THR A 90 3.01 -8.62 18.53
N PRO A 91 2.80 -8.98 19.81
CA PRO A 91 1.46 -8.93 20.40
C PRO A 91 0.83 -7.52 20.40
N VAL A 92 1.65 -6.47 20.48
CA VAL A 92 1.18 -5.08 20.42
C VAL A 92 0.82 -4.69 18.99
N TYR A 93 1.60 -5.11 17.99
CA TYR A 93 1.28 -4.82 16.60
C TYR A 93 -0.04 -5.49 16.20
N LEU A 94 -0.18 -6.78 16.52
CA LEU A 94 -1.36 -7.57 16.16
C LEU A 94 -2.62 -7.16 16.95
N SER A 95 -2.51 -6.60 18.15
CA SER A 95 -3.67 -6.12 18.91
C SER A 95 -4.23 -4.79 18.40
N HIS A 96 -3.43 -4.02 17.67
CA HIS A 96 -3.80 -2.71 17.13
C HIS A 96 -3.96 -2.69 15.61
N THR A 97 -3.59 -3.78 14.93
CA THR A 97 -3.68 -3.86 13.47
C THR A 97 -4.34 -5.15 12.99
N PRO A 98 -5.18 -5.07 11.93
CA PRO A 98 -5.62 -3.85 11.24
C PRO A 98 -6.63 -3.02 12.06
N ALA A 99 -6.58 -1.69 11.93
CA ALA A 99 -7.51 -0.75 12.58
C ALA A 99 -8.82 -0.53 11.78
N ASP A 100 -9.21 -1.54 11.00
CA ASP A 100 -10.35 -1.59 10.06
C ASP A 100 -10.23 -0.74 8.76
N THR A 101 -10.91 -1.22 7.73
CA THR A 101 -11.16 -0.52 6.45
C THR A 101 -12.53 -0.92 5.91
N SER A 102 -13.04 -0.23 4.90
CA SER A 102 -14.25 -0.69 4.19
C SER A 102 -13.92 -1.72 3.12
N SER A 103 -14.86 -2.61 2.83
CA SER A 103 -14.76 -3.53 1.69
C SER A 103 -14.73 -2.73 0.37
N MET A 104 -15.43 -1.61 0.29
CA MET A 104 -15.29 -0.72 -0.88
C MET A 104 -13.84 -0.26 -1.12
N ASN A 105 -13.09 0.07 -0.06
CA ASN A 105 -11.70 0.45 -0.21
C ASN A 105 -10.86 -0.71 -0.76
N ILE A 106 -11.02 -1.92 -0.23
CA ILE A 106 -10.28 -3.09 -0.73
C ILE A 106 -10.67 -3.41 -2.19
N MET A 107 -11.95 -3.30 -2.56
CA MET A 107 -12.37 -3.40 -3.97
C MET A 107 -11.66 -2.35 -4.84
N HIS A 108 -11.52 -1.12 -4.36
CA HIS A 108 -10.80 -0.08 -5.08
C HIS A 108 -9.34 -0.46 -5.34
N TRP A 109 -8.66 -1.04 -4.33
CA TRP A 109 -7.30 -1.55 -4.52
C TRP A 109 -7.24 -2.63 -5.60
N LEU A 110 -8.18 -3.59 -5.60
CA LEU A 110 -8.22 -4.62 -6.64
C LEU A 110 -8.50 -4.03 -8.03
N GLN A 111 -9.36 -3.02 -8.13
CA GLN A 111 -9.58 -2.27 -9.39
C GLN A 111 -8.28 -1.62 -9.87
N MET A 112 -7.50 -1.00 -8.97
CA MET A 112 -6.21 -0.41 -9.33
C MET A 112 -5.20 -1.46 -9.78
N VAL A 113 -5.16 -2.64 -9.15
CA VAL A 113 -4.27 -3.74 -9.55
C VAL A 113 -4.62 -4.19 -10.97
N LYS A 114 -5.91 -4.45 -11.26
CA LYS A 114 -6.33 -4.89 -12.61
C LYS A 114 -6.13 -3.82 -13.68
N ARG A 115 -6.32 -2.55 -13.33
CA ARG A 115 -6.18 -1.42 -14.27
C ARG A 115 -4.72 -1.07 -14.53
N GLY A 116 -3.85 -1.22 -13.53
CA GLY A 116 -2.46 -0.79 -13.55
C GLY A 116 -2.26 0.73 -13.51
N THR A 117 -3.33 1.51 -13.33
CA THR A 117 -3.29 2.96 -13.13
C THR A 117 -4.11 3.37 -11.91
N VAL A 118 -3.87 4.56 -11.38
CA VAL A 118 -4.60 5.06 -10.20
C VAL A 118 -5.74 5.96 -10.65
N ALA A 119 -6.93 5.39 -10.63
CA ALA A 119 -8.18 6.08 -10.95
C ALA A 119 -9.06 6.23 -9.71
N MET A 120 -10.08 7.09 -9.82
CA MET A 120 -11.19 7.08 -8.87
C MET A 120 -11.89 5.72 -8.85
N TYR A 121 -12.70 5.47 -7.81
CA TYR A 121 -13.45 4.22 -7.68
C TYR A 121 -14.35 3.97 -8.89
N ASP A 122 -14.29 2.78 -9.47
CA ASP A 122 -15.17 2.37 -10.56
C ASP A 122 -16.49 1.82 -10.00
N TYR A 123 -17.58 2.57 -10.19
CA TYR A 123 -18.94 2.15 -9.81
C TYR A 123 -19.67 1.39 -10.95
N GLY A 124 -19.00 1.15 -12.08
CA GLY A 124 -19.59 0.68 -13.32
C GLY A 124 -20.15 1.82 -14.17
N THR A 125 -20.23 1.58 -15.49
CA THR A 125 -20.53 2.61 -16.52
C THR A 125 -21.71 3.52 -16.19
N LYS A 126 -22.83 2.95 -15.70
CA LYS A 126 -24.05 3.71 -15.42
C LYS A 126 -23.85 4.69 -14.26
N GLU A 127 -23.25 4.24 -13.18
CA GLU A 127 -23.08 5.07 -11.98
C GLU A 127 -21.88 6.02 -12.12
N ASN A 128 -20.83 5.63 -12.86
CA ASN A 128 -19.75 6.54 -13.26
C ASN A 128 -20.27 7.72 -14.07
N LYS A 129 -21.16 7.50 -15.06
CA LYS A 129 -21.75 8.61 -15.83
C LYS A 129 -22.52 9.57 -14.94
N LYS A 130 -23.20 9.05 -13.91
CA LYS A 130 -23.95 9.86 -12.95
C LYS A 130 -23.03 10.65 -11.99
N LYS A 131 -21.94 10.03 -11.53
CA LYS A 131 -21.01 10.63 -10.53
C LYS A 131 -19.93 11.51 -11.15
N TYR A 132 -19.38 11.09 -12.29
CA TYR A 132 -18.21 11.67 -12.93
C TYR A 132 -18.52 12.33 -14.27
N GLY A 133 -19.71 12.11 -14.84
CA GLY A 133 -20.07 12.60 -16.17
C GLY A 133 -19.46 11.80 -17.33
N GLN A 134 -18.72 10.73 -17.05
CA GLN A 134 -18.06 9.88 -18.04
C GLN A 134 -18.21 8.40 -17.68
N ALA A 135 -18.04 7.50 -18.66
CA ALA A 135 -18.21 6.06 -18.49
C ALA A 135 -17.13 5.42 -17.60
N GLU A 136 -15.90 5.88 -17.75
CA GLU A 136 -14.72 5.40 -17.02
C GLU A 136 -14.40 6.32 -15.85
N PRO A 137 -13.91 5.81 -14.71
CA PRO A 137 -13.44 6.68 -13.63
C PRO A 137 -12.25 7.53 -14.11
N PRO A 138 -12.19 8.83 -13.74
CA PRO A 138 -11.05 9.67 -14.10
C PRO A 138 -9.79 9.26 -13.32
N GLU A 139 -8.64 9.40 -13.97
CA GLU A 139 -7.32 9.13 -13.37
C GLU A 139 -6.83 10.30 -12.52
N TYR A 140 -6.10 9.99 -11.45
CA TYR A 140 -5.43 11.01 -10.65
C TYR A 140 -4.17 11.49 -11.36
N ASP A 141 -4.14 12.78 -11.66
CA ASP A 141 -3.02 13.41 -12.37
C ASP A 141 -1.95 13.89 -11.37
N PHE A 142 -0.97 13.03 -11.11
CA PHE A 142 0.14 13.34 -10.20
C PHE A 142 1.06 14.47 -10.70
N THR A 143 1.01 14.82 -11.99
CA THR A 143 1.80 15.95 -12.53
C THR A 143 1.34 17.29 -11.94
N LYS A 144 0.12 17.33 -11.38
CA LYS A 144 -0.42 18.51 -10.70
C LYS A 144 0.10 18.69 -9.28
N ILE A 145 0.83 17.73 -8.71
CA ILE A 145 1.47 17.92 -7.42
C ILE A 145 2.56 18.99 -7.57
N GLN A 146 2.57 19.98 -6.68
CA GLN A 146 3.51 21.12 -6.71
C GLN A 146 4.38 21.23 -5.45
N ASN A 147 4.07 20.44 -4.42
CA ASN A 147 4.76 20.52 -3.14
C ASN A 147 6.08 19.74 -3.19
N PRO A 148 7.16 20.24 -2.56
CA PRO A 148 8.41 19.51 -2.45
C PRO A 148 8.21 18.12 -1.82
N ILE A 149 8.62 17.06 -2.51
CA ILE A 149 8.47 15.67 -2.06
C ILE A 149 9.83 15.06 -1.69
N TYR A 150 9.87 14.38 -0.56
CA TYR A 150 11.00 13.58 -0.10
C TYR A 150 10.53 12.13 -0.06
N VAL A 151 11.03 11.33 -0.97
CA VAL A 151 10.62 9.94 -1.18
C VAL A 151 11.56 9.01 -0.41
N TYR A 152 10.97 8.08 0.33
CA TYR A 152 11.65 6.94 0.93
C TYR A 152 10.96 5.66 0.43
N SER A 153 11.67 4.86 -0.37
CA SER A 153 11.19 3.57 -0.92
C SER A 153 12.05 2.41 -0.44
N GLY A 154 11.50 1.19 -0.44
CA GLY A 154 12.17 -0.03 -0.01
C GLY A 154 12.26 -0.99 -1.19
N ASP A 155 13.37 -1.71 -1.31
CA ASP A 155 13.61 -2.64 -2.43
C ASP A 155 12.91 -4.00 -2.27
N GLU A 156 12.51 -4.35 -1.05
CA GLU A 156 11.76 -5.57 -0.72
C GLU A 156 10.27 -5.29 -0.42
N ASP A 157 9.79 -4.07 -0.67
CA ASP A 157 8.40 -3.67 -0.47
C ASP A 157 7.48 -4.34 -1.51
N TRP A 158 6.47 -5.09 -1.04
CA TRP A 158 5.50 -5.75 -1.93
C TRP A 158 4.32 -4.87 -2.33
N LEU A 159 4.05 -3.79 -1.60
CA LEU A 159 2.87 -2.94 -1.82
C LEU A 159 3.22 -1.62 -2.52
N ALA A 160 4.32 -0.98 -2.11
CA ALA A 160 4.94 0.11 -2.85
C ALA A 160 6.10 -0.46 -3.70
N ASP A 161 5.77 -1.41 -4.57
CA ASP A 161 6.75 -2.20 -5.35
C ASP A 161 7.73 -1.29 -6.11
N PRO A 162 9.04 -1.61 -6.12
CA PRO A 162 10.04 -0.80 -6.80
C PRO A 162 9.75 -0.51 -8.28
N ASN A 163 9.08 -1.42 -9.00
CA ASN A 163 8.70 -1.20 -10.40
C ASN A 163 7.55 -0.21 -10.52
N ASP A 164 6.60 -0.22 -9.59
CA ASP A 164 5.52 0.77 -9.54
C ASP A 164 6.06 2.16 -9.14
N VAL A 165 6.97 2.22 -8.15
CA VAL A 165 7.62 3.47 -7.75
C VAL A 165 8.45 4.05 -8.90
N SER A 166 9.38 3.29 -9.46
CA SER A 166 10.30 3.77 -10.49
C SER A 166 9.65 3.93 -11.87
N GLY A 167 8.72 3.04 -12.23
CA GLY A 167 8.11 2.98 -13.56
C GLY A 167 6.83 3.80 -13.71
N TYR A 168 6.08 4.03 -12.63
CA TYR A 168 4.83 4.78 -12.68
C TYR A 168 4.89 6.10 -11.91
N LEU A 169 5.25 6.06 -10.62
CA LEU A 169 5.18 7.22 -9.75
C LEU A 169 6.23 8.26 -10.11
N MET A 170 7.52 7.88 -10.07
CA MET A 170 8.65 8.81 -10.24
C MET A 170 8.59 9.61 -11.55
N PRO A 171 8.26 9.02 -12.72
CA PRO A 171 8.10 9.80 -13.95
C PRO A 171 7.05 10.90 -13.88
N ARG A 172 6.04 10.77 -13.01
CA ARG A 172 4.92 11.71 -12.88
C ARG A 172 5.11 12.76 -11.79
N ILE A 173 6.02 12.54 -10.84
CA ILE A 173 6.27 13.47 -9.72
C ILE A 173 7.68 14.07 -9.70
N SER A 174 8.59 13.60 -10.55
CA SER A 174 10.02 13.98 -10.55
C SER A 174 10.28 15.49 -10.55
N HIS A 175 9.39 16.30 -11.13
CA HIS A 175 9.48 17.77 -11.13
C HIS A 175 9.33 18.41 -9.73
N THR A 176 8.86 17.66 -8.74
CA THR A 176 8.72 18.10 -7.34
C THR A 176 9.56 17.32 -6.34
N VAL A 177 10.23 16.25 -6.75
CA VAL A 177 11.04 15.43 -5.86
C VAL A 177 12.34 16.16 -5.52
N VAL A 178 12.55 16.43 -4.24
CA VAL A 178 13.78 17.04 -3.71
C VAL A 178 14.81 15.98 -3.32
N GLN A 179 14.34 14.86 -2.77
CA GLN A 179 15.18 13.75 -2.35
C GLN A 179 14.46 12.44 -2.67
N ASN A 180 15.21 11.49 -3.21
CA ASN A 180 14.78 10.11 -3.41
C ASN A 180 15.75 9.19 -2.69
N THR A 181 15.29 8.50 -1.66
CA THR A 181 16.08 7.59 -0.82
C THR A 181 15.51 6.19 -0.94
N GLU A 182 16.29 5.30 -1.56
CA GLU A 182 15.97 3.87 -1.60
C GLU A 182 16.68 3.17 -0.45
N LEU A 183 15.92 2.42 0.35
CA LEU A 183 16.38 1.71 1.54
C LEU A 183 16.50 0.23 1.20
N HIS A 184 17.71 -0.31 1.40
CA HIS A 184 18.00 -1.72 1.20
C HIS A 184 17.46 -2.58 2.35
N ASP A 185 16.92 -3.74 2.00
CA ASP A 185 16.28 -4.71 2.89
C ASP A 185 15.07 -4.14 3.65
N TYR A 186 14.35 -3.18 3.04
CA TYR A 186 13.12 -2.61 3.60
C TYR A 186 11.88 -3.19 2.91
N ASN A 187 11.02 -3.85 3.68
CA ASN A 187 9.65 -4.14 3.29
C ASN A 187 8.70 -2.99 3.66
N HIS A 188 7.41 -3.12 3.36
CA HIS A 188 6.42 -2.06 3.58
C HIS A 188 6.27 -1.63 5.05
N LEU A 189 6.40 -2.56 5.99
CA LEU A 189 6.18 -2.29 7.42
C LEU A 189 7.43 -1.72 8.10
N ASP A 190 8.60 -1.87 7.50
CA ASP A 190 9.86 -1.38 8.08
C ASP A 190 9.89 0.15 8.20
N PHE A 191 9.12 0.86 7.38
CA PHE A 191 8.94 2.32 7.48
C PHE A 191 8.27 2.78 8.77
N ILE A 192 7.60 1.88 9.50
CA ILE A 192 6.91 2.18 10.76
C ILE A 192 7.37 1.30 11.92
N TRP A 193 7.76 0.04 11.68
CA TRP A 193 8.13 -0.95 12.70
C TRP A 193 9.60 -1.37 12.65
N GLY A 194 10.33 -0.93 11.63
CA GLY A 194 11.74 -1.27 11.44
C GLY A 194 12.62 -0.68 12.53
N LEU A 195 13.47 -1.52 13.12
CA LEU A 195 14.43 -1.14 14.16
C LEU A 195 15.40 -0.04 13.69
N ARG A 196 15.66 0.05 12.38
CA ARG A 196 16.52 1.08 11.77
C ARG A 196 15.78 2.35 11.35
N ALA A 197 14.44 2.35 11.30
CA ALA A 197 13.65 3.46 10.76
C ALA A 197 13.95 4.82 11.42
N ALA A 198 14.26 4.82 12.72
CA ALA A 198 14.65 6.03 13.43
C ALA A 198 15.94 6.68 12.90
N ALA A 199 16.95 5.85 12.59
CA ALA A 199 18.23 6.32 12.07
C ALA A 199 18.12 6.64 10.56
N ASP A 200 17.50 5.75 9.80
CA ASP A 200 17.51 5.79 8.34
C ASP A 200 16.47 6.78 7.76
N ILE A 201 15.38 7.04 8.50
CA ILE A 201 14.24 7.84 8.02
C ILE A 201 13.94 9.01 8.96
N TYR A 202 13.60 8.74 10.23
CA TYR A 202 12.98 9.75 11.09
C TYR A 202 13.96 10.87 11.47
N THR A 203 15.20 10.53 11.81
CA THR A 203 16.24 11.52 12.16
C THR A 203 16.56 12.43 10.97
N PRO A 204 16.80 11.90 9.74
CA PRO A 204 16.90 12.72 8.53
C PRO A 204 15.73 13.68 8.31
N ILE A 205 14.48 13.18 8.42
CA ILE A 205 13.27 14.01 8.27
C ILE A 205 13.24 15.15 9.30
N ILE A 206 13.52 14.84 10.57
CA ILE A 206 13.56 15.83 11.65
C ILE A 206 14.60 16.92 11.34
N ASN A 207 15.77 16.56 10.82
CA ASN A 207 16.81 17.52 10.47
C ASN A 207 16.37 18.44 9.32
N ILE A 208 15.73 17.89 8.28
CA ILE A 208 15.17 18.68 7.17
C ILE A 208 14.09 19.65 7.68
N ILE A 209 13.23 19.20 8.58
CA ILE A 209 12.19 20.06 9.18
C ILE A 209 12.83 21.18 10.00
N LYS A 210 13.84 20.87 10.82
CA LYS A 210 14.53 21.88 11.65
C LYS A 210 15.21 22.95 10.81
N GLN A 211 15.84 22.57 9.69
CA GLN A 211 16.47 23.52 8.76
C GLN A 211 15.46 24.42 8.04
N ASP A 212 14.20 23.99 7.88
CA ASP A 212 13.13 24.81 7.29
C ASP A 212 12.54 25.83 8.27
N LEU A 213 12.71 25.57 9.58
CA LEU A 213 12.22 26.42 10.66
C LEU A 213 13.25 27.49 11.08
N SER A 214 14.53 27.30 10.75
CA SER A 214 15.62 28.25 10.99
C SER A 214 15.70 29.30 9.89
#